data_AF-A0A2N3N7L3-F1
#
_entry.id   AF-A0A2N3N7L3-F1
#
_cell.length_a   1.000
_cell.length_b   1.000
_cell.length_c   1.000
_cell.angle_alpha   90.00
_cell.angle_beta   90.00
_cell.angle_gamma   90.00
#
_symmetry.space_group_name_H-M   'P 1'
#
loop_
_entity.id
_entity.type
_entity.pdbx_description
1 polymer ?
#
loop_
_entity_poly.entity_id
_entity_poly.type
_entity_poly.pdbx_seq_one_letter_code
_entity_poly.pdbx_strand_id
1 'polypeptide(L)'
;VDDTDIRNGMQTLLVKSMQRAKFSVAGKMPKHLWPHYALNLPLYTHFTSPTRRYVDIIVHRQLEAALSEGKVEYNDDLETLVETIESCNTKKESAQNAQEQSVHIESCRKMDKVRQEANGDLVVEGVVICVYESAFDVLIPEWGFEKRVTCDQLPLKKAEFRKEKRVLELYWEKGVPSSAYVTEDERPRAALSQRYSNAMEARRQAEEAERVKKE
;
A
#
# COMPACT_ATOMS: atom_id res chain seq x y z
N VAL A 1 -19.14 -8.16 -13.23
CA VAL A 1 -17.84 -7.83 -13.84
C VAL A 1 -17.14 -9.14 -14.05
N ASP A 2 -17.16 -9.64 -15.28
CA ASP A 2 -16.71 -11.01 -15.60
C ASP A 2 -15.19 -11.08 -15.76
N ASP A 3 -14.58 -9.98 -16.21
CA ASP A 3 -13.14 -9.77 -16.19
C ASP A 3 -12.61 -9.69 -14.75
N THR A 4 -11.59 -10.50 -14.46
CA THR A 4 -11.04 -10.63 -13.11
C THR A 4 -10.19 -9.43 -12.72
N ASP A 5 -9.44 -8.85 -13.65
CA ASP A 5 -8.53 -7.73 -13.39
C ASP A 5 -9.30 -6.43 -13.21
N ILE A 6 -10.34 -6.20 -14.01
CA ILE A 6 -11.27 -5.09 -13.81
C ILE A 6 -11.98 -5.22 -12.46
N ARG A 7 -12.43 -6.44 -12.10
CA ARG A 7 -13.05 -6.70 -10.79
C ARG A 7 -12.08 -6.37 -9.65
N ASN A 8 -10.82 -6.79 -9.75
CA ASN A 8 -9.79 -6.50 -8.76
C ASN A 8 -9.55 -4.99 -8.63
N GLY A 9 -9.43 -4.27 -9.76
CA GLY A 9 -9.30 -2.82 -9.77
C GLY A 9 -10.48 -2.12 -9.09
N MET A 10 -11.71 -2.52 -9.43
CA MET A 10 -12.93 -1.98 -8.81
C MET A 10 -13.00 -2.29 -7.31
N GLN A 11 -12.67 -3.51 -6.91
CA GLN A 11 -12.67 -3.92 -5.51
C GLN A 11 -11.67 -3.10 -4.70
N THR A 12 -10.47 -2.87 -5.22
CA THR A 12 -9.45 -2.03 -4.58
C THR A 12 -9.96 -0.62 -4.34
N LEU A 13 -10.58 0.00 -5.36
CA LEU A 13 -11.18 1.34 -5.22
C LEU A 13 -12.32 1.38 -4.20
N LEU A 14 -13.21 0.38 -4.22
CA LEU A 14 -14.33 0.29 -3.28
C LEU A 14 -13.84 0.14 -1.85
N VAL A 15 -12.89 -0.77 -1.58
CA VAL A 15 -12.33 -0.97 -0.24
C VAL A 15 -11.67 0.31 0.28
N LYS A 16 -10.96 1.05 -0.58
CA LYS A 16 -10.34 2.33 -0.21
C LYS A 16 -11.34 3.44 0.10
N SER A 17 -12.54 3.38 -0.48
CA SER A 17 -13.60 4.35 -0.19
C SER A 17 -14.31 4.09 1.14
N MET A 18 -14.16 2.90 1.73
CA MET A 18 -14.80 2.54 2.99
C MET A 18 -14.05 3.13 4.19
N GLN A 19 -14.81 3.49 5.23
CA GLN A 19 -14.24 3.89 6.50
C GLN A 19 -13.68 2.68 7.24
N ARG A 20 -12.50 2.83 7.86
CA ARG A 20 -11.93 1.81 8.73
C ARG A 20 -12.81 1.64 9.97
N ALA A 21 -13.18 0.40 10.29
CA ALA A 21 -13.95 0.10 11.49
C ALA A 21 -13.18 0.49 12.76
N LYS A 22 -13.88 1.09 13.73
CA LYS A 22 -13.33 1.51 15.03
C LYS A 22 -14.05 0.80 16.16
N PHE A 23 -13.30 0.46 17.21
CA PHE A 23 -13.88 0.05 18.47
C PHE A 23 -14.53 1.25 19.14
N SER A 24 -15.63 1.01 19.86
CA SER A 24 -16.33 2.04 20.61
C SER A 24 -16.99 1.46 21.85
N VAL A 25 -17.34 2.34 22.80
CA VAL A 25 -18.02 1.98 24.03
C VAL A 25 -19.50 2.34 23.90
N ALA A 26 -20.39 1.38 24.13
CA ALA A 26 -21.84 1.56 23.94
C ALA A 26 -22.41 2.78 24.68
N GLY A 27 -21.92 3.09 25.88
CA GLY A 27 -22.37 4.24 26.68
C GLY A 27 -21.96 5.63 26.15
N LYS A 28 -21.08 5.71 25.13
CA LYS A 28 -20.58 6.97 24.58
C LYS A 28 -20.95 7.20 23.11
N MET A 29 -21.53 6.19 22.45
CA MET A 29 -21.93 6.27 21.04
C MET A 29 -23.45 6.20 20.88
N PRO A 30 -24.06 7.07 20.06
CA PRO A 30 -25.47 6.94 19.69
C PRO A 30 -25.79 5.57 19.08
N LYS A 31 -26.91 4.96 19.48
CA LYS A 31 -27.31 3.60 19.06
C LYS A 31 -27.39 3.41 17.54
N HIS A 32 -27.76 4.46 16.79
CA HIS A 32 -27.86 4.38 15.33
C HIS A 32 -26.49 4.21 14.64
N LEU A 33 -25.37 4.40 15.36
CA LEU A 33 -24.01 4.21 14.87
C LEU A 33 -23.38 2.87 15.29
N TRP A 34 -24.09 2.05 16.06
CA TRP A 34 -23.61 0.73 16.50
C TRP A 34 -23.54 -0.34 15.39
N PRO A 35 -24.44 -0.36 14.39
CA PRO A 35 -24.42 -1.41 13.37
C PRO A 35 -23.12 -1.47 12.58
N HIS A 36 -22.65 -2.70 12.32
CA HIS A 36 -21.45 -2.96 11.53
C HIS A 36 -21.82 -3.08 10.05
N TYR A 37 -21.62 -2.00 9.29
CA TYR A 37 -22.00 -1.88 7.87
C TYR A 37 -21.59 -3.09 7.01
N ALA A 38 -20.30 -3.42 6.97
CA ALA A 38 -19.79 -4.46 6.08
C ALA A 38 -20.21 -5.90 6.47
N LEU A 39 -20.64 -6.12 7.72
CA LEU A 39 -21.10 -7.43 8.20
C LEU A 39 -22.63 -7.52 8.20
N ASN A 40 -23.32 -6.41 7.98
CA ASN A 40 -24.77 -6.29 8.11
C ASN A 40 -25.29 -6.82 9.45
N LEU A 41 -24.62 -6.45 10.56
CA LEU A 41 -24.98 -6.86 11.92
C LEU A 41 -25.35 -5.64 12.78
N PRO A 42 -26.37 -5.73 13.64
CA PRO A 42 -26.78 -4.61 14.50
C PRO A 42 -25.77 -4.32 15.61
N LEU A 43 -25.01 -5.33 16.04
CA LEU A 43 -23.98 -5.26 17.08
C LEU A 43 -22.85 -6.21 16.73
N TYR A 44 -21.61 -5.81 17.03
CA TYR A 44 -20.44 -6.64 16.80
C TYR A 44 -19.32 -6.27 17.78
N THR A 45 -18.57 -7.27 18.22
CA THR A 45 -17.33 -7.09 19.00
C THR A 45 -16.33 -8.18 18.68
N HIS A 46 -15.05 -7.93 19.00
CA HIS A 46 -14.01 -8.96 18.92
C HIS A 46 -13.90 -9.71 20.24
N PHE A 47 -13.73 -11.03 20.16
CA PHE A 47 -13.63 -11.91 21.33
C PHE A 47 -12.66 -13.10 21.12
N THR A 48 -12.47 -13.53 19.88
CA THR A 48 -11.84 -14.81 19.54
C THR A 48 -10.31 -14.82 19.54
N SER A 49 -9.63 -13.73 19.87
CA SER A 49 -8.16 -13.64 19.78
C SER A 49 -7.52 -12.79 20.89
N PRO A 50 -7.74 -13.11 22.18
CA PRO A 50 -7.18 -12.36 23.32
C PRO A 50 -5.64 -12.34 23.35
N THR A 51 -4.97 -13.31 22.76
CA THR A 51 -3.49 -13.36 22.72
C THR A 51 -2.86 -12.28 21.84
N ARG A 52 -3.61 -11.71 20.89
CA ARG A 52 -3.08 -10.75 19.89
C ARG A 52 -3.88 -9.45 19.78
N ARG A 53 -4.97 -9.31 20.54
CA ARG A 53 -5.83 -8.12 20.55
C ARG A 53 -6.28 -7.84 21.98
N TYR A 54 -5.91 -6.68 22.50
CA TYR A 54 -6.25 -6.30 23.87
C TYR A 54 -7.77 -6.08 24.06
N VAL A 55 -8.48 -5.64 23.03
CA VAL A 55 -9.94 -5.48 23.07
C VAL A 55 -10.65 -6.81 23.39
N ASP A 56 -10.16 -7.92 22.86
CA ASP A 56 -10.70 -9.23 23.18
C ASP A 56 -10.52 -9.53 24.69
N ILE A 57 -9.39 -9.17 25.32
CA ILE A 57 -9.19 -9.33 26.78
C ILE A 57 -10.23 -8.53 27.58
N ILE A 58 -10.50 -7.30 27.16
CA ILE A 58 -11.53 -6.46 27.80
C ILE A 58 -12.90 -7.14 27.71
N VAL A 59 -13.27 -7.63 26.53
CA VAL A 59 -14.55 -8.32 26.34
C VAL A 59 -14.61 -9.64 27.12
N HIS A 60 -13.50 -10.38 27.24
CA HIS A 60 -13.42 -11.58 28.10
C HIS A 60 -13.70 -11.23 29.57
N ARG A 61 -13.10 -10.16 30.11
CA ARG A 61 -13.36 -9.70 31.48
C ARG A 61 -14.81 -9.25 31.68
N GLN A 62 -15.38 -8.51 30.72
CA GLN A 62 -16.77 -8.08 30.76
C GLN A 62 -17.73 -9.28 30.72
N LEU A 63 -17.43 -10.28 29.89
CA LEU A 63 -18.24 -11.50 29.79
C LEU A 63 -18.16 -12.34 31.08
N GLU A 64 -16.97 -12.49 31.66
CA GLU A 64 -16.79 -13.17 32.94
C GLU A 64 -17.62 -12.50 34.04
N ALA A 65 -17.52 -11.18 34.20
CA ALA A 65 -18.32 -10.44 35.16
C ALA A 65 -19.83 -10.63 34.92
N ALA A 66 -20.29 -10.55 33.68
CA ALA A 66 -21.69 -10.73 33.31
C ALA A 66 -22.22 -12.15 33.59
N LEU A 67 -21.38 -13.18 33.51
CA LEU A 67 -21.74 -14.57 33.77
C LEU A 67 -21.51 -14.98 35.24
N SER A 68 -20.83 -14.17 36.04
CA SER A 68 -20.42 -14.50 37.41
C SER A 68 -21.54 -14.42 38.46
N GLU A 69 -22.74 -13.97 38.08
CA GLU A 69 -23.85 -13.68 39.00
C GLU A 69 -23.45 -12.73 40.15
N GLY A 70 -22.55 -11.77 39.85
CA GLY A 70 -22.07 -10.78 40.83
C GLY A 70 -20.88 -11.24 41.68
N LYS A 71 -20.30 -12.42 41.41
CA LYS A 71 -19.08 -12.89 42.10
C LYS A 71 -17.81 -12.19 41.61
N VAL A 72 -17.80 -11.72 40.36
CA VAL A 72 -16.69 -11.00 39.74
C VAL A 72 -17.20 -9.63 39.31
N GLU A 73 -16.62 -8.58 39.87
CA GLU A 73 -16.93 -7.20 39.50
C GLU A 73 -16.03 -6.74 38.33
N TYR A 74 -16.64 -6.05 37.37
CA TYR A 74 -15.91 -5.34 36.32
C TYR A 74 -15.64 -3.91 36.79
N ASN A 75 -14.38 -3.62 37.11
CA ASN A 75 -13.99 -2.41 37.82
C ASN A 75 -13.52 -1.25 36.94
N ASP A 76 -13.40 -1.43 35.62
CA ASP A 76 -13.02 -0.32 34.75
C ASP A 76 -14.20 0.65 34.64
N ASP A 77 -13.96 1.90 35.02
CA ASP A 77 -14.94 2.96 34.83
C ASP A 77 -15.05 3.34 33.34
N LEU A 78 -16.12 4.06 33.01
CA LEU A 78 -16.45 4.39 31.63
C LEU A 78 -15.39 5.29 30.96
N GLU A 79 -14.72 6.15 31.71
CA GLU A 79 -13.71 7.08 31.18
C GLU A 79 -12.41 6.33 30.86
N THR A 80 -11.90 5.54 31.80
CA THR A 80 -10.74 4.66 31.58
C THR A 80 -10.96 3.69 30.41
N LEU A 81 -12.17 3.13 30.28
CA LEU A 81 -12.49 2.25 29.17
C LEU A 81 -12.45 2.98 27.82
N VAL A 82 -12.92 4.23 27.74
CA VAL A 82 -12.86 5.03 26.51
C VAL A 82 -11.42 5.31 26.11
N GLU A 83 -10.59 5.77 27.04
CA GLU A 83 -9.16 6.03 26.78
C GLU A 83 -8.43 4.76 26.30
N THR A 84 -8.72 3.63 26.96
CA THR A 84 -8.16 2.34 26.59
C THR A 84 -8.58 1.91 25.17
N ILE A 85 -9.85 2.12 24.81
CA ILE A 85 -10.38 1.80 23.48
C ILE A 85 -9.79 2.73 22.40
N GLU A 86 -9.58 4.02 22.69
CA GLU A 86 -8.90 4.95 21.79
C GLU A 86 -7.44 4.55 21.55
N SER A 87 -6.73 4.14 22.60
CA SER A 87 -5.38 3.57 22.49
C SER A 87 -5.38 2.30 21.64
N CYS A 88 -6.35 1.40 21.84
CA CYS A 88 -6.50 0.19 21.02
C CYS A 88 -6.76 0.51 19.54
N ASN A 89 -7.59 1.51 19.24
CA ASN A 89 -7.84 1.97 17.87
C ASN A 89 -6.55 2.52 17.23
N THR A 90 -5.81 3.35 17.96
CA THR A 90 -4.53 3.92 17.49
C THR A 90 -3.50 2.83 17.21
N LYS A 91 -3.37 1.85 18.12
CA LYS A 91 -2.44 0.72 17.96
C LYS A 91 -2.86 -0.21 16.83
N LYS A 92 -4.16 -0.46 16.65
CA LYS A 92 -4.69 -1.22 15.51
C LYS A 92 -4.30 -0.56 14.19
N GLU A 93 -4.48 0.75 14.07
CA GLU A 93 -4.14 1.49 12.87
C GLU A 93 -2.63 1.48 12.61
N SER A 94 -1.82 1.71 13.64
CA SER A 94 -0.36 1.66 13.55
C SER A 94 0.14 0.27 13.13
N ALA A 95 -0.42 -0.81 13.70
CA ALA A 95 -0.08 -2.18 13.34
C ALA A 95 -0.45 -2.49 11.88
N GLN A 96 -1.62 -2.04 11.41
CA GLN A 96 -2.03 -2.21 10.03
C GLN A 96 -1.10 -1.46 9.07
N ASN A 97 -0.77 -0.21 9.36
CA ASN A 97 0.12 0.59 8.52
C ASN A 97 1.53 -0.01 8.47
N ALA A 98 2.06 -0.50 9.60
CA ALA A 98 3.34 -1.20 9.65
C ALA A 98 3.32 -2.50 8.83
N GLN A 99 2.23 -3.27 8.90
CA GLN A 99 2.04 -4.48 8.10
C GLN A 99 2.02 -4.15 6.60
N GLU A 100 1.24 -3.15 6.18
CA GLU A 100 1.15 -2.70 4.79
C GLU A 100 2.52 -2.23 4.27
N GLN A 101 3.29 -1.48 5.06
CA GLN A 101 4.65 -1.06 4.72
C GLN A 101 5.63 -2.23 4.63
N SER A 102 5.54 -3.20 5.54
CA SER A 102 6.41 -4.38 5.52
C SER A 102 6.16 -5.22 4.27
N VAL A 103 4.88 -5.44 3.90
CA VAL A 103 4.52 -6.14 2.66
C VAL A 103 5.04 -5.37 1.45
N HIS A 104 4.89 -4.04 1.44
CA HIS A 104 5.38 -3.21 0.34
C HIS A 104 6.90 -3.34 0.13
N ILE A 105 7.70 -3.23 1.19
CA ILE A 105 9.16 -3.35 1.11
C ILE A 105 9.56 -4.74 0.60
N GLU A 106 8.92 -5.79 1.08
CA GLU A 106 9.25 -7.16 0.67
C GLU A 106 8.85 -7.43 -0.78
N SER A 107 7.69 -6.94 -1.23
CA SER A 107 7.30 -6.97 -2.64
C SER A 107 8.32 -6.25 -3.53
N CYS A 108 8.86 -5.10 -3.10
CA CYS A 108 9.89 -4.38 -3.84
C CYS A 108 11.20 -5.18 -3.95
N ARG A 109 11.63 -5.83 -2.85
CA ARG A 109 12.82 -6.70 -2.85
C ARG A 109 12.64 -7.90 -3.79
N LYS A 110 11.46 -8.53 -3.73
CA LYS A 110 11.13 -9.66 -4.60
C LYS A 110 11.13 -9.23 -6.08
N MET A 111 10.55 -8.07 -6.39
CA MET A 111 10.56 -7.51 -7.74
C MET A 111 11.99 -7.25 -8.24
N ASP A 112 12.86 -6.66 -7.42
CA ASP A 112 14.27 -6.44 -7.79
C ASP A 112 15.02 -7.77 -8.03
N LYS A 113 14.76 -8.79 -7.20
CA LYS A 113 15.32 -10.12 -7.41
C LYS A 113 14.89 -10.74 -8.75
N VAL A 114 13.59 -10.70 -9.06
CA VAL A 114 13.06 -11.24 -10.33
C VAL A 114 13.62 -10.47 -11.52
N ARG A 115 13.78 -9.14 -11.40
CA ARG A 115 14.45 -8.31 -12.41
C ARG A 115 15.89 -8.75 -12.67
N GLN A 116 16.66 -9.02 -11.61
CA GLN A 116 18.05 -9.49 -11.73
C GLN A 116 18.11 -10.86 -12.40
N GLU A 117 17.22 -11.78 -12.06
CA GLU A 117 17.14 -13.12 -12.67
C GLU A 117 16.74 -13.07 -14.16
N ALA A 118 15.84 -12.16 -14.53
CA ALA A 118 15.43 -11.93 -15.92
C ALA A 118 16.47 -11.15 -16.74
N ASN A 119 17.51 -10.60 -16.09
CA ASN A 119 18.59 -9.82 -16.69
C ASN A 119 18.08 -8.69 -17.61
N GLY A 120 16.99 -8.02 -17.20
CA GLY A 120 16.30 -7.01 -17.99
C GLY A 120 15.16 -6.33 -17.24
N ASP A 121 14.37 -5.53 -17.95
CA ASP A 121 13.20 -4.85 -17.40
C ASP A 121 12.03 -5.82 -17.20
N LEU A 122 11.26 -5.60 -16.12
CA LEU A 122 10.05 -6.37 -15.86
C LEU A 122 8.87 -5.73 -16.59
N VAL A 123 8.29 -6.49 -17.53
CA VAL A 123 7.08 -6.10 -18.24
C VAL A 123 5.90 -6.83 -17.61
N VAL A 124 4.97 -6.05 -17.05
CA VAL A 124 3.78 -6.55 -16.35
C VAL A 124 2.56 -5.78 -16.83
N GLU A 125 1.41 -6.45 -16.81
CA GLU A 125 0.14 -5.80 -17.13
C GLU A 125 -0.34 -4.98 -15.93
N GLY A 126 -0.87 -3.79 -16.22
CA GLY A 126 -1.38 -2.85 -15.24
C GLY A 126 -2.74 -2.31 -15.64
N VAL A 127 -3.61 -2.11 -14.65
CA VAL A 127 -4.96 -1.57 -14.82
C VAL A 127 -4.96 -0.11 -14.40
N VAL A 128 -5.34 0.80 -15.31
CA VAL A 128 -5.49 2.22 -14.98
C VAL A 128 -6.71 2.39 -14.09
N ILE A 129 -6.51 2.92 -12.88
CA ILE A 129 -7.57 3.10 -11.87
C ILE A 129 -7.99 4.56 -11.71
N CYS A 130 -7.09 5.51 -11.93
CA CYS A 130 -7.36 6.95 -11.84
C CYS A 130 -6.66 7.69 -12.99
N VAL A 131 -7.33 8.71 -13.53
CA VAL A 131 -6.78 9.58 -14.59
C VAL A 131 -6.88 11.04 -14.15
N TYR A 132 -5.76 11.76 -14.28
CA TYR A 132 -5.60 13.18 -13.95
C TYR A 132 -5.19 13.98 -15.18
N GLU A 133 -5.02 15.30 -15.02
CA GLU A 133 -4.63 16.20 -16.12
C GLU A 133 -3.24 15.89 -16.70
N SER A 134 -2.30 15.48 -15.86
CA SER A 134 -0.90 15.21 -16.23
C SER A 134 -0.34 13.90 -15.66
N ALA A 135 -1.20 13.01 -15.18
CA ALA A 135 -0.79 11.74 -14.59
C ALA A 135 -1.93 10.72 -14.62
N PHE A 136 -1.61 9.46 -14.38
CA PHE A 136 -2.59 8.42 -14.13
C PHE A 136 -2.03 7.42 -13.10
N ASP A 137 -2.92 6.82 -12.32
CA ASP A 137 -2.54 5.78 -11.35
C ASP A 137 -2.85 4.41 -11.95
N VAL A 138 -1.87 3.51 -11.85
CA VAL A 138 -1.93 2.14 -12.36
C VAL A 138 -1.86 1.18 -11.19
N LEU A 139 -2.81 0.25 -11.11
CA LEU A 139 -2.75 -0.93 -10.27
C LEU A 139 -2.01 -2.03 -11.02
N ILE A 140 -1.01 -2.64 -10.40
CA ILE A 140 -0.30 -3.81 -10.90
C ILE A 140 -0.76 -5.02 -10.09
N PRO A 141 -1.73 -5.82 -10.58
CA PRO A 141 -2.38 -6.85 -9.76
C PRO A 141 -1.42 -7.92 -9.24
N GLU A 142 -0.44 -8.33 -10.05
CA GLU A 142 0.55 -9.36 -9.70
C GLU A 142 1.35 -9.01 -8.43
N TRP A 143 1.63 -7.71 -8.22
CA TRP A 143 2.45 -7.23 -7.12
C TRP A 143 1.64 -6.51 -6.03
N GLY A 144 0.35 -6.27 -6.28
CA GLY A 144 -0.51 -5.50 -5.38
C GLY A 144 -0.07 -4.04 -5.21
N PHE A 145 0.63 -3.49 -6.21
CA PHE A 145 1.13 -2.12 -6.17
C PHE A 145 0.22 -1.17 -6.91
N GLU A 146 0.11 0.03 -6.36
CA GLU A 146 -0.40 1.17 -7.09
C GLU A 146 0.74 2.16 -7.30
N LYS A 147 0.91 2.57 -8.55
CA LYS A 147 1.94 3.54 -8.92
C LYS A 147 1.33 4.63 -9.77
N ARG A 148 1.66 5.87 -9.39
CA ARG A 148 1.41 7.03 -10.23
C ARG A 148 2.46 7.08 -11.34
N VAL A 149 1.98 7.20 -12.58
CA VAL A 149 2.78 7.50 -13.76
C VAL A 149 2.47 8.93 -14.15
N THR A 150 3.48 9.80 -14.09
CA THR A 150 3.35 11.20 -14.48
C THR A 150 3.79 11.38 -15.94
N CYS A 151 3.14 12.30 -16.67
CA CYS A 151 3.39 12.45 -18.11
C CYS A 151 4.80 12.95 -18.43
N ASP A 152 5.40 13.71 -17.52
CA ASP A 152 6.79 14.18 -17.61
C ASP A 152 7.81 13.04 -17.52
N GLN A 153 7.44 11.90 -16.93
CA GLN A 153 8.22 10.66 -16.88
C GLN A 153 8.08 9.78 -18.13
N LEU A 154 7.37 10.25 -19.16
CA LEU A 154 7.14 9.52 -20.40
C LEU A 154 7.70 10.31 -21.60
N PRO A 155 8.25 9.64 -22.62
CA PRO A 155 8.69 10.27 -23.87
C PRO A 155 7.49 10.70 -24.73
N LEU A 156 6.87 11.82 -24.36
CA LEU A 156 5.67 12.35 -24.99
C LEU A 156 5.97 13.66 -25.73
N LYS A 157 5.45 13.79 -26.95
CA LYS A 157 5.39 15.06 -27.69
C LYS A 157 4.37 16.01 -27.11
N LYS A 158 3.22 15.45 -26.70
CA LYS A 158 2.11 16.18 -26.08
C LYS A 158 1.22 15.21 -25.30
N ALA A 159 0.53 15.75 -24.30
CA ALA A 159 -0.52 15.08 -23.55
C ALA A 159 -1.74 16.01 -23.48
N GLU A 160 -2.93 15.49 -23.77
CA GLU A 160 -4.18 16.26 -23.79
C GLU A 160 -5.20 15.60 -22.88
N PHE A 161 -5.65 16.31 -21.84
CA PHE A 161 -6.68 15.81 -20.94
C PHE A 161 -8.06 16.37 -21.30
N ARG A 162 -9.01 15.46 -21.52
CA ARG A 162 -10.42 15.77 -21.79
C ARG A 162 -11.23 15.61 -20.52
N LYS A 163 -11.51 16.72 -19.83
CA LYS A 163 -12.13 16.75 -18.50
C LYS A 163 -13.53 16.11 -18.46
N GLU A 164 -14.32 16.29 -19.50
CA GLU A 164 -15.71 15.79 -19.59
C GLU A 164 -15.74 14.26 -19.67
N LYS A 165 -14.76 13.67 -20.37
CA LYS A 165 -14.67 12.21 -20.58
C LYS A 165 -13.72 11.54 -19.60
N ARG A 166 -12.94 12.30 -18.83
CA ARG A 166 -11.82 11.81 -17.99
C ARG A 166 -10.85 10.94 -18.80
N VAL A 167 -10.53 11.38 -20.02
CA VAL A 167 -9.60 10.69 -20.93
C VAL A 167 -8.34 11.51 -21.05
N LEU A 168 -7.19 10.86 -20.88
CA LEU A 168 -5.87 11.43 -21.11
C LEU A 168 -5.29 10.85 -22.41
N GLU A 169 -5.15 11.68 -23.43
CA GLU A 169 -4.60 11.29 -24.73
C GLU A 169 -3.09 11.56 -24.75
N LEU A 170 -2.29 10.52 -24.93
CA LEU A 170 -0.83 10.58 -24.93
C LEU A 170 -0.29 10.43 -26.34
N TYR A 171 0.59 11.34 -26.76
CA TYR A 171 1.20 11.34 -28.09
C TYR A 171 2.70 11.10 -27.95
N TRP A 172 3.13 9.88 -28.25
CA TRP A 172 4.50 9.41 -28.05
C TRP A 172 5.50 10.02 -29.04
N GLU A 173 6.73 10.20 -28.56
CA GLU A 173 7.88 10.44 -29.42
C GLU A 173 8.27 9.16 -30.17
N LYS A 174 8.40 9.27 -31.50
CA LYS A 174 8.72 8.11 -32.33
C LYS A 174 10.18 7.72 -32.12
N GLY A 175 10.42 6.45 -31.77
CA GLY A 175 11.76 5.87 -31.67
C GLY A 175 12.41 6.00 -30.29
N VAL A 176 11.71 6.52 -29.28
CA VAL A 176 12.21 6.60 -27.90
C VAL A 176 11.50 5.53 -27.04
N PRO A 177 12.20 4.48 -26.57
CA PRO A 177 11.60 3.49 -25.68
C PRO A 177 11.24 4.08 -24.32
N SER A 178 10.04 3.77 -23.82
CA SER A 178 9.55 4.27 -22.53
C SER A 178 10.39 3.80 -21.34
N SER A 179 10.97 2.60 -21.40
CA SER A 179 11.80 2.07 -20.31
C SER A 179 13.18 2.73 -20.19
N ALA A 180 13.67 3.33 -21.27
CA ALA A 180 14.97 4.00 -21.32
C ALA A 180 14.88 5.52 -21.15
N TYR A 181 13.67 6.06 -20.99
CA TYR A 181 13.45 7.49 -20.88
C TYR A 181 13.79 7.97 -19.47
N VAL A 182 14.74 8.90 -19.39
CA VAL A 182 15.13 9.58 -18.15
C VAL A 182 14.73 11.05 -18.27
N THR A 183 13.94 11.52 -17.32
CA THR A 183 13.48 12.92 -17.27
C THR A 183 14.67 13.86 -17.13
N GLU A 184 14.54 15.09 -17.63
CA GLU A 184 15.67 16.04 -17.59
C GLU A 184 16.16 16.35 -16.17
N ASP A 185 15.26 16.31 -15.19
CA ASP A 185 15.58 16.53 -13.77
C ASP A 185 16.32 15.35 -13.12
N GLU A 186 16.08 14.13 -13.59
CA GLU A 186 16.75 12.90 -13.11
C GLU A 186 18.00 12.56 -13.92
N ARG A 187 18.24 13.24 -15.05
CA ARG A 187 19.52 13.12 -15.75
C ARG A 187 20.63 13.54 -14.79
N PRO A 188 21.63 12.69 -14.54
CA PRO A 188 22.69 13.02 -13.60
C PRO A 188 23.35 14.33 -14.05
N ARG A 189 23.21 15.39 -13.23
CA ARG A 189 23.99 16.62 -13.41
C ARG A 189 25.45 16.20 -13.57
N ALA A 190 26.14 16.71 -14.59
CA ALA A 190 27.45 16.21 -15.04
C ALA A 190 28.50 15.97 -13.93
N ALA A 191 28.37 16.62 -12.76
CA ALA A 191 29.23 16.42 -11.59
C ALA A 191 28.98 15.11 -10.80
N LEU A 192 27.79 14.49 -10.87
CA LEU A 192 27.49 13.19 -10.23
C LEU A 192 27.86 12.00 -11.12
N SER A 193 27.93 12.21 -12.44
CA SER A 193 28.34 11.22 -13.45
C SER A 193 29.77 10.71 -13.22
N GLN A 194 30.68 11.56 -12.74
CA GLN A 194 32.06 11.16 -12.43
C GLN A 194 32.15 10.06 -11.38
N ARG A 195 31.31 10.07 -10.33
CA ARG A 195 31.36 9.02 -9.30
C ARG A 195 30.85 7.67 -9.82
N TYR A 196 29.84 7.69 -10.69
CA TYR A 196 29.28 6.47 -11.27
C TYR A 196 30.19 5.87 -12.35
N SER A 197 30.76 6.71 -13.22
CA SER A 197 31.79 6.29 -14.18
C SER A 197 33.03 5.75 -13.48
N ASN A 198 33.54 6.44 -12.45
CA ASN A 198 34.70 5.97 -11.69
C ASN A 198 34.44 4.64 -10.97
N ALA A 199 33.22 4.39 -10.48
CA ALA A 199 32.85 3.13 -9.83
C ALA A 199 32.72 1.96 -10.82
N MET A 200 32.19 2.23 -12.03
CA MET A 200 32.13 1.24 -13.12
C MET A 200 33.52 0.90 -13.66
N GLU A 201 34.38 1.90 -13.79
CA GLU A 201 35.76 1.72 -14.29
C GLU A 201 36.62 0.96 -13.27
N ALA A 202 36.45 1.22 -11.97
CA ALA A 202 37.07 0.46 -10.89
C ALA A 202 36.61 -1.01 -10.86
N ARG A 203 35.32 -1.29 -11.13
CA ARG A 203 34.82 -2.67 -11.25
C ARG A 203 35.42 -3.39 -12.44
N ARG A 204 35.51 -2.72 -13.59
CA ARG A 204 36.11 -3.31 -14.81
C ARG A 204 37.59 -3.62 -14.62
N GLN A 205 38.34 -2.74 -13.98
CA GLN A 205 39.76 -2.98 -13.65
C GLN A 205 39.94 -4.11 -12.63
N ALA A 206 39.03 -4.25 -11.66
CA ALA A 206 39.06 -5.35 -10.70
C ALA A 206 38.79 -6.71 -11.37
N GLU A 207 37.82 -6.79 -12.28
CA GLU A 207 37.52 -8.01 -13.05
C GLU A 207 38.67 -8.39 -13.99
N GLU A 208 39.31 -7.40 -14.64
CA GLU A 208 40.45 -7.62 -15.52
C GLU A 208 41.69 -8.10 -14.74
N ALA A 209 41.95 -7.51 -13.57
CA ALA A 209 43.01 -7.97 -12.66
C ALA A 209 42.76 -9.39 -12.10
N GLU A 210 41.50 -9.78 -11.92
CA GLU A 210 41.14 -11.12 -11.48
C GLU A 210 41.29 -12.17 -12.59
N ARG A 211 41.08 -11.78 -13.87
CA ARG A 211 41.35 -12.63 -15.03
C ARG A 211 42.84 -12.87 -15.22
N VAL A 212 43.66 -11.82 -15.12
CA VAL A 212 45.13 -11.93 -15.24
C VAL A 212 45.74 -12.76 -14.10
N LYS A 213 45.09 -12.86 -12.94
CA LYS A 213 45.52 -13.74 -11.84
C LYS A 213 45.13 -15.22 -12.01
N LYS A 214 44.21 -15.52 -12.94
CA LYS A 214 43.73 -16.88 -13.21
C LYS A 214 44.40 -17.53 -14.43
N GLU A 215 45.21 -16.76 -15.17
CA GLU A 215 46.16 -17.23 -16.19
C GLU A 215 47.56 -17.42 -15.59
#